data_AF-A0A098YP53-F1
#
_entry.id   AF-A0A098YP53-F1
#
_cell.length_a   1.000
_cell.length_b   1.000
_cell.length_c   1.000
_cell.angle_alpha   90.00
_cell.angle_beta   90.00
_cell.angle_gamma   90.00
#
_symmetry.space_group_name_H-M   'P 1'
#
loop_
_entity.id
_entity.type
_entity.pdbx_description
1 polymer ?
#
loop_
_entity_poly.entity_id
_entity_poly.type
_entity_poly.pdbx_seq_one_letter_code
_entity_poly.pdbx_strand_id
1 'polypeptide(L)'
;METVENEKGFRVLKIDRTELLSKTARFGAVGVCDRCGHTPHTGYYVAVLNYWLCPACFRNWYQDAEHYEEDLAYEEKKYRSYRKLFTSADQEEQE
;
A
#
# COMPACT_ATOMS: atom_id res chain seq x y z
N MET A 1 7.22 -7.49 -1.73
CA MET A 1 5.84 -6.98 -1.83
C MET A 1 5.00 -7.96 -2.63
N GLU A 2 3.76 -8.20 -2.22
CA GLU A 2 2.80 -9.08 -2.92
C GLU A 2 1.42 -8.42 -3.05
N THR A 3 0.72 -8.71 -4.15
CA THR A 3 -0.70 -8.33 -4.33
C THR A 3 -1.58 -9.26 -3.48
N VAL A 4 -2.60 -8.69 -2.83
CA VAL A 4 -3.54 -9.43 -1.99
C VAL A 4 -4.89 -9.54 -2.71
N GLU A 5 -5.19 -10.74 -3.19
CA GLU A 5 -6.51 -11.09 -3.70
C GLU A 5 -7.54 -11.08 -2.57
N ASN A 6 -8.73 -10.56 -2.83
CA ASN A 6 -9.78 -10.45 -1.84
C ASN A 6 -11.17 -10.37 -2.52
N GLU A 7 -12.20 -10.82 -1.80
CA GLU A 7 -13.55 -10.99 -2.35
C GLU A 7 -14.24 -9.66 -2.72
N LYS A 8 -13.83 -8.58 -2.06
CA LYS A 8 -14.35 -7.22 -2.28
C LYS A 8 -13.70 -6.47 -3.46
N GLY A 9 -12.72 -7.07 -4.13
CA GLY A 9 -12.11 -6.49 -5.34
C GLY A 9 -11.14 -5.33 -5.13
N PHE A 10 -10.83 -4.97 -3.88
CA PHE A 10 -9.89 -3.88 -3.57
C PHE A 10 -8.47 -4.19 -4.04
N ARG A 11 -7.72 -3.16 -4.41
CA ARG A 11 -6.31 -3.30 -4.78
C ARG A 11 -5.41 -3.05 -3.60
N VAL A 12 -4.99 -4.15 -3.01
CA VAL A 12 -4.17 -4.16 -1.79
C VAL A 12 -2.81 -4.78 -2.08
N LEU A 13 -1.76 -4.15 -1.56
CA LEU A 13 -0.40 -4.69 -1.55
C LEU A 13 0.00 -4.99 -0.11
N LYS A 14 0.52 -6.18 0.15
CA LYS A 14 1.17 -6.50 1.41
C LYS A 14 2.66 -6.21 1.27
N ILE A 15 3.19 -5.41 2.20
CA ILE A 15 4.53 -4.85 2.13
C ILE A 15 5.18 -4.94 3.51
N ASP A 16 6.39 -5.46 3.56
CA ASP A 16 7.20 -5.45 4.77
C ASP A 16 7.69 -4.04 5.07
N ARG A 17 7.76 -3.67 6.35
CA ARG A 17 8.15 -2.33 6.78
C ARG A 17 9.52 -1.93 6.27
N THR A 18 10.48 -2.86 6.27
CA THR A 18 11.83 -2.61 5.75
C THR A 18 11.80 -2.33 4.24
N GLU A 19 10.99 -3.09 3.49
CA GLU A 19 10.80 -2.88 2.05
C GLU A 19 10.09 -1.55 1.77
N LEU A 20 9.03 -1.24 2.53
CA LEU A 20 8.33 0.04 2.46
C LEU A 20 9.30 1.20 2.64
N LEU A 21 10.08 1.18 3.73
CA LEU A 21 11.06 2.22 4.05
C LEU A 21 12.15 2.33 2.99
N SER A 22 12.66 1.21 2.47
CA SER A 22 13.73 1.25 1.46
C SER A 22 13.31 1.98 0.18
N LYS A 23 12.02 1.94 -0.17
CA LYS A 23 11.48 2.62 -1.36
C LYS A 23 10.90 4.01 -1.08
N THR A 24 10.39 4.24 0.13
CA THR A 24 9.57 5.43 0.44
C THR A 24 10.17 6.40 1.45
N ALA A 25 11.24 6.05 2.16
CA ALA A 25 11.88 6.95 3.13
C ALA A 25 12.37 8.26 2.49
N ARG A 26 12.82 8.22 1.23
CA ARG A 26 13.20 9.42 0.45
C ARG A 26 12.04 10.41 0.23
N PHE A 27 10.80 9.95 0.40
CA PHE A 27 9.58 10.76 0.30
C PHE A 27 9.01 11.12 1.69
N GLY A 28 9.75 10.87 2.77
CA GLY A 28 9.35 11.21 4.14
C GLY A 28 8.55 10.13 4.88
N ALA A 29 8.43 8.93 4.32
CA ALA A 29 7.77 7.83 5.03
C ALA A 29 8.61 7.34 6.23
N VAL A 30 7.96 7.10 7.37
CA VAL A 30 8.61 6.64 8.61
C VAL A 30 8.23 5.19 9.01
N GLY A 31 7.44 4.51 8.17
CA GLY A 31 7.09 3.10 8.36
C GLY A 31 6.20 2.87 9.59
N VAL A 32 5.22 3.75 9.78
CA VAL A 32 4.18 3.67 10.82
C VAL A 32 2.83 3.39 10.14
N CYS A 33 1.92 2.75 10.85
CA CYS A 33 0.54 2.60 10.40
C CYS A 33 -0.14 3.96 10.29
N ASP A 34 -0.69 4.29 9.13
CA ASP A 34 -1.32 5.60 8.87
C ASP A 34 -2.59 5.85 9.71
N ARG A 35 -3.15 4.80 10.33
CA ARG A 35 -4.35 4.90 11.17
C ARG A 35 -4.06 4.98 12.67
N CYS A 36 -3.11 4.20 13.19
CA CYS A 36 -2.88 4.08 14.64
C CYS A 36 -1.46 4.46 15.09
N GLY A 37 -0.56 4.79 14.17
CA GLY A 37 0.82 5.16 14.49
C GLY A 37 1.73 4.02 14.97
N HIS A 38 1.19 2.79 15.14
CA HIS A 38 2.02 1.64 15.51
C HIS A 38 3.00 1.26 14.40
N THR A 39 4.12 0.62 14.75
CA THR A 39 5.19 0.23 13.82
C THR A 39 5.19 -1.29 13.59
N PRO A 40 4.29 -1.85 12.78
CA PRO A 40 4.26 -3.28 12.52
C PRO A 40 5.44 -3.71 11.63
N HIS A 41 5.81 -4.99 11.67
CA HIS A 41 6.82 -5.54 10.75
C HIS A 41 6.32 -5.64 9.30
N THR A 42 5.02 -5.86 9.12
CA THR A 42 4.37 -5.97 7.81
C THR A 42 3.04 -5.22 7.87
N GLY A 43 2.62 -4.65 6.74
CA GLY A 43 1.36 -3.95 6.62
C GLY A 43 0.76 -4.06 5.23
N TYR A 44 -0.46 -3.56 5.11
CA TYR A 44 -1.29 -3.59 3.91
C TYR A 44 -1.44 -2.18 3.38
N TYR A 45 -0.85 -1.91 2.23
CA TYR A 45 -1.12 -0.72 1.47
C TYR A 45 -2.44 -0.87 0.73
N VAL A 46 -3.41 -0.02 1.09
CA VAL A 46 -4.76 0.03 0.53
C VAL A 46 -4.80 1.18 -0.48
N ALA A 47 -4.84 0.87 -1.77
CA ALA A 47 -4.69 1.88 -2.82
C ALA A 47 -5.81 2.92 -2.84
N VAL A 48 -7.06 2.52 -2.58
CA VAL A 48 -8.21 3.44 -2.53
C VAL A 48 -8.10 4.47 -1.40
N LEU A 49 -7.43 4.12 -0.29
CA LEU A 49 -7.13 5.07 0.78
C LEU A 49 -5.79 5.78 0.60
N ASN A 50 -4.91 5.23 -0.23
CA ASN A 50 -3.49 5.57 -0.30
C ASN A 50 -2.81 5.50 1.08
N TYR A 51 -3.20 4.51 1.91
CA TYR A 51 -2.70 4.29 3.28
C TYR A 51 -2.00 2.95 3.42
N TRP A 52 -0.94 2.88 4.22
CA TRP A 52 -0.32 1.66 4.72
C TRP A 52 -0.79 1.36 6.15
N LEU A 53 -1.55 0.27 6.30
CA LEU A 53 -2.22 -0.12 7.53
C LEU A 53 -1.56 -1.33 8.18
N CYS A 54 -1.46 -1.33 9.52
CA CYS A 54 -1.12 -2.55 10.25
C CYS A 54 -2.22 -3.62 10.08
N PRO A 55 -1.93 -4.91 10.33
CA PRO A 55 -2.90 -5.98 10.12
C PRO A 55 -4.23 -5.80 10.87
N ALA A 56 -4.20 -5.23 12.07
CA ALA A 56 -5.41 -4.95 12.85
C ALA A 56 -6.26 -3.84 12.21
N CYS A 57 -5.63 -2.72 11.84
CA CYS A 57 -6.34 -1.61 11.19
C CYS A 57 -6.86 -1.99 9.80
N PHE A 58 -6.13 -2.82 9.05
CA PHE A 58 -6.58 -3.34 7.77
C PHE A 58 -7.84 -4.20 7.93
N ARG A 59 -7.84 -5.17 8.86
CA ARG A 59 -9.02 -6.01 9.11
C ARG A 59 -10.25 -5.19 9.52
N ASN A 60 -10.08 -4.24 10.43
CA ASN A 60 -11.19 -3.39 10.88
C ASN A 60 -11.74 -2.54 9.73
N TRP A 61 -10.87 -1.98 8.89
CA TRP A 61 -11.34 -1.26 7.70
C TRP A 61 -12.04 -2.19 6.71
N TYR A 62 -11.45 -3.35 6.43
CA TYR A 62 -11.96 -4.29 5.43
C TYR A 62 -13.32 -4.87 5.79
N GLN A 63 -13.67 -5.00 7.07
CA GLN A 63 -14.98 -5.48 7.51
C GLN A 63 -16.12 -4.64 6.94
N ASP A 64 -16.03 -3.32 7.09
CA ASP A 64 -17.11 -2.40 6.72
C ASP A 64 -16.89 -1.69 5.37
N ALA A 65 -15.72 -1.85 4.74
CA ALA A 65 -15.42 -1.23 3.46
C ALA A 65 -16.32 -1.75 2.34
N GLU A 66 -16.85 -0.82 1.54
CA GLU A 66 -17.60 -1.09 0.31
C GLU A 66 -16.78 -0.58 -0.89
N HIS A 67 -16.77 -1.35 -1.98
CA HIS A 67 -16.00 -1.04 -3.18
C HIS A 67 -16.90 -0.29 -4.16
N TYR A 68 -16.61 1.01 -4.36
CA TYR A 68 -17.39 1.88 -5.24
C TYR A 68 -16.73 2.04 -6.60
N GLU A 69 -17.54 2.05 -7.66
CA GLU A 69 -17.04 2.17 -9.04
C GLU A 69 -16.37 3.54 -9.28
N GLU A 70 -16.86 4.58 -8.60
CA GLU A 70 -16.36 5.95 -8.67
C GLU A 70 -14.90 6.06 -8.22
N ASP A 71 -14.46 5.18 -7.32
CA ASP A 71 -13.11 5.16 -6.77
C ASP A 71 -12.10 4.42 -7.65
N LEU A 72 -12.56 3.61 -8.62
CA LEU A 72 -11.71 2.70 -9.41
C LEU A 72 -10.56 3.41 -10.14
N ALA A 73 -10.81 4.60 -10.67
CA ALA A 73 -9.81 5.37 -11.39
C ALA A 73 -8.69 5.86 -10.45
N TYR A 74 -9.05 6.33 -9.25
CA TYR A 74 -8.10 6.75 -8.22
C TYR A 74 -7.36 5.55 -7.64
N GLU A 75 -8.14 4.55 -7.21
CA GLU A 75 -7.88 3.12 -7.26
C GLU A 75 -6.59 2.68 -7.98
N GLU A 76 -6.79 2.50 -9.28
CA GLU A 76 -5.79 2.07 -10.25
C GLU A 76 -4.55 2.93 -10.24
N LYS A 77 -4.74 4.25 -10.27
CA LYS A 77 -3.63 5.19 -10.36
C LYS A 77 -2.68 5.00 -9.18
N LYS A 78 -3.23 4.92 -7.97
CA LYS A 78 -2.45 4.72 -6.74
C LYS A 78 -1.81 3.35 -6.68
N TYR A 79 -2.55 2.31 -7.06
CA TYR A 79 -2.02 0.95 -7.12
C TYR A 79 -0.83 0.84 -8.08
N ARG A 80 -0.96 1.34 -9.32
CA ARG A 80 0.13 1.32 -10.32
C ARG A 80 1.35 2.11 -9.89
N SER A 81 1.15 3.31 -9.33
CA SER A 81 2.25 4.13 -8.84
C SER A 81 3.05 3.41 -7.76
N TYR A 82 2.37 2.84 -6.75
CA TYR A 82 3.05 2.06 -5.72
C TYR A 82 3.72 0.83 -6.33
N ARG A 83 3.00 0.04 -7.13
CA ARG A 83 3.58 -1.15 -7.76
C ARG A 83 4.86 -0.84 -8.53
N LYS A 84 4.88 0.24 -9.31
CA LYS A 84 6.09 0.69 -10.02
C LYS A 84 7.26 0.95 -9.07
N LEU A 85 7.04 1.65 -7.95
CA LEU A 85 8.10 1.93 -6.96
C LEU A 85 8.77 0.67 -6.39
N PHE A 86 8.01 -0.41 -6.23
CA PHE A 86 8.50 -1.67 -5.66
C PHE A 86 8.99 -2.67 -6.72
N THR A 87 8.54 -2.57 -7.97
CA THR A 87 8.97 -3.44 -9.09
C THR A 87 10.20 -2.91 -9.82
N SER A 88 10.47 -1.59 -9.81
CA SER A 88 11.71 -1.04 -10.37
C SER A 88 12.89 -1.29 -9.42
N ALA A 89 13.42 -2.50 -9.48
CA ALA A 89 14.86 -2.71 -9.57
C ALA A 89 15.22 -2.69 -11.07
N ASP A 90 16.27 -1.96 -11.43
CA ASP A 90 17.05 -2.04 -12.68
C ASP A 90 16.91 -1.02 -13.82
N GLN A 91 16.39 0.21 -13.65
CA GLN A 91 16.66 1.30 -14.64
C GLN A 91 16.68 2.70 -14.01
N GLU A 92 17.74 3.04 -13.27
CA GLU A 92 18.19 4.42 -13.03
C GLU A 92 19.73 4.45 -13.12
N GLU A 93 20.28 4.13 -14.29
CA GLU A 93 21.64 4.51 -14.71
C GLU A 93 21.64 4.70 -16.24
N GLN A 94 21.46 5.95 -16.67
CA GLN A 94 22.02 6.58 -17.89
C GLN A 94 21.24 7.89 -18.14
N GLU A 95 21.68 8.95 -17.46
CA GLU A 95 21.73 10.29 -18.08
C GLU A 95 23.09 10.44 -18.78
#